data_AF-A0A183Q541-F1
#
_entry.id   AF-A0A183Q541-F1
#
_cell.length_a   1.000
_cell.length_b   1.000
_cell.length_c   1.000
_cell.angle_alpha   90.00
_cell.angle_beta   90.00
_cell.angle_gamma   90.00
#
_symmetry.space_group_name_H-M   'P 1'
#
loop_
_entity.id
_entity.type
_entity.pdbx_description
1 polymer ?
#
loop_
_entity_poly.entity_id
_entity_poly.type
_entity_poly.pdbx_seq_one_letter_code
_entity_poly.pdbx_strand_id
1 'polypeptide(L)' 'MLDLPAMAASQANDPFCTEAPQSTSLQCQEAPPATSSSTILYDTSTGLPRPILPSAYCRLVFDTLHGLSHPGIAARYI' A
#
# COMPACT_ATOMS: atom_id res chain seq x y z
N MET A 1 10.33 -0.86 8.81
CA MET A 1 8.94 -0.40 9.05
C MET A 1 8.49 0.36 7.81
N LEU A 2 7.24 0.21 7.38
CA LEU A 2 6.72 0.89 6.20
C LEU A 2 6.52 2.39 6.49
N ASP A 3 7.06 3.27 5.64
CA ASP A 3 6.88 4.71 5.73
C ASP A 3 5.58 5.14 5.02
N LEU A 4 4.52 5.35 5.80
CA LEU A 4 3.20 5.68 5.30
C LEU A 4 3.13 7.07 4.63
N PRO A 5 3.70 8.14 5.20
CA PRO A 5 3.82 9.43 4.51
C PRO A 5 4.51 9.33 3.15
N ALA A 6 5.61 8.58 3.04
CA ALA A 6 6.30 8.40 1.78
C ALA A 6 5.48 7.58 0.76
N MET A 7 4.72 6.59 1.24
CA MET A 7 3.79 5.82 0.42
C MET A 7 2.66 6.69 -0.12
N ALA A 8 2.07 7.56 0.71
CA ALA A 8 1.04 8.52 0.31
C ALA A 8 1.53 9.42 -0.83
N ALA A 9 2.72 10.00 -0.68
CA ALA A 9 3.33 10.83 -1.72
C ALA A 9 3.58 10.04 -3.02
N SER A 10 3.88 8.74 -2.89
CA SER A 10 4.12 7.87 -4.05
C SER A 10 2.82 7.47 -4.76
N GLN A 11 1.71 7.28 -4.04
CA GLN A 11 0.38 7.05 -4.63
C GLN A 11 -0.03 8.22 -5.52
N ALA A 12 0.24 9.46 -5.12
CA ALA A 12 -0.12 10.65 -5.91
C ALA A 12 0.60 10.76 -7.26
N ASN A 13 1.72 10.05 -7.43
CA ASN A 13 2.54 10.08 -8.64
C ASN A 13 2.55 8.74 -9.40
N ASP A 14 1.82 7.74 -8.93
CA ASP A 14 1.76 6.42 -9.55
C ASP A 14 0.52 6.31 -10.46
N PRO A 15 0.67 6.02 -11.76
CA PRO A 15 -0.44 5.94 -12.70
C PRO A 15 -1.53 4.94 -12.30
N PHE A 16 -1.16 3.81 -11.70
CA PHE A 16 -2.16 2.83 -11.25
C PHE A 16 -3.00 3.39 -10.12
N CYS A 17 -2.37 4.09 -9.17
CA CYS A 17 -3.08 4.74 -8.06
C CYS A 17 -3.97 5.90 -8.53
N THR A 18 -3.55 6.69 -9.53
CA THR A 18 -4.35 7.81 -10.05
C THR A 18 -5.54 7.34 -10.90
N GLU A 19 -5.40 6.22 -11.60
CA GLU A 19 -6.47 5.64 -12.43
C GLU A 19 -7.42 4.73 -11.63
N ALA A 20 -6.99 4.18 -10.49
CA ALA A 20 -7.81 3.28 -9.68
C ALA A 20 -9.21 3.84 -9.30
N PRO A 21 -9.36 5.14 -8.93
CA PRO A 21 -10.68 5.73 -8.68
C PRO A 21 -11.62 5.76 -9.89
N GLN A 22 -11.10 5.63 -11.11
CA GLN A 22 -11.89 5.58 -12.34
C GLN A 22 -12.40 4.16 -12.67
N SER A 23 -11.91 3.14 -11.95
CA SER A 23 -12.31 1.75 -12.15
C SER A 23 -13.72 1.49 -11.63
N THR A 24 -14.56 0.81 -12.42
CA THR A 24 -15.88 0.34 -11.98
C THR A 24 -15.82 -0.87 -11.06
N SER A 25 -14.66 -1.54 -10.98
CA SER A 25 -14.45 -2.74 -10.16
C SER A 25 -13.88 -2.44 -8.77
N LEU A 26 -13.41 -1.22 -8.54
CA LEU A 26 -12.83 -0.79 -7.25
C LEU A 26 -13.75 0.22 -6.57
N GLN A 27 -13.71 0.24 -5.24
CA GLN A 27 -14.33 1.30 -4.46
C GLN A 27 -13.23 2.05 -3.73
N CYS A 28 -12.75 3.14 -4.35
CA CYS A 28 -11.61 3.87 -3.83
C CYS A 28 -12.04 4.95 -2.83
N GLN A 29 -11.41 4.98 -1.66
CA GLN A 29 -11.62 5.99 -0.64
C GLN A 29 -10.28 6.48 -0.08
N GLU A 30 -10.16 7.79 0.05
CA GLU A 30 -9.06 8.44 0.74
C GLU A 30 -9.31 8.54 2.25
N ALA A 31 -8.36 8.11 3.07
CA ALA A 31 -8.43 8.23 4.52
C ALA A 31 -7.02 8.31 5.15
N PRO A 32 -6.85 8.99 6.30
CA PRO A 32 -5.60 8.91 7.05
C PRO A 32 -5.48 7.54 7.75
N PRO A 33 -4.31 6.90 7.76
CA PRO A 33 -4.05 5.72 8.58
C PRO A 33 -3.96 6.11 10.06
N ALA A 34 -4.13 5.14 10.96
CA ALA A 34 -4.14 5.39 12.41
C ALA A 34 -2.84 6.01 12.96
N THR A 35 -1.73 5.88 12.23
CA THR A 35 -0.39 6.31 12.68
C THR A 35 0.14 7.56 11.99
N SER A 36 -0.57 8.14 11.01
CA SER A 36 -0.14 9.37 10.33
C SER A 36 -1.32 10.17 9.79
N SER A 37 -1.17 11.50 9.67
CA SER A 37 -2.17 12.37 9.05
C SER A 37 -2.16 12.35 7.52
N SER A 38 -1.12 11.76 6.90
CA SER A 38 -1.04 11.62 5.44
C SER A 38 -2.14 10.73 4.91
N THR A 39 -2.90 11.24 3.94
CA THR A 39 -3.99 10.51 3.31
C THR A 39 -3.48 9.38 2.43
N ILE A 40 -4.04 8.18 2.61
CA ILE A 40 -3.77 7.01 1.79
C ILE A 40 -5.03 6.66 1.01
N LEU A 41 -4.86 6.22 -0.24
CA LEU A 41 -5.93 5.66 -1.06
C LEU A 41 -6.15 4.18 -0.70
N TYR A 42 -7.39 3.82 -0.38
CA TYR A 42 -7.83 2.47 -0.05
C TYR A 42 -8.86 1.95 -1.05
N ASP A 43 -8.84 0.66 -1.33
CA ASP A 43 -9.97 -0.07 -1.91
C ASP A 43 -10.83 -0.67 -0.78
N THR A 44 -12.13 -0.37 -0.80
CA THR A 44 -13.13 -0.83 0.18
C THR A 44 -14.13 -1.82 -0.43
N SER A 45 -13.97 -2.18 -1.71
CA SER A 45 -14.92 -3.01 -2.47
C SER A 45 -15.20 -4.39 -1.85
N THR A 46 -14.30 -4.87 -1.01
CA THR A 46 -14.32 -6.21 -0.41
C THR A 46 -14.55 -6.20 1.11
N GLY A 47 -15.09 -5.10 1.64
CA GLY A 47 -15.55 -4.95 3.02
C GLY A 47 -14.48 -4.54 4.04
N LEU A 48 -13.23 -4.97 3.85
CA LEU A 48 -12.09 -4.46 4.63
C LEU A 48 -11.29 -3.47 3.78
N PRO A 49 -11.03 -2.23 4.26
CA PRO A 49 -10.18 -1.29 3.54
C PRO A 49 -8.77 -1.84 3.31
N ARG A 50 -8.33 -1.88 2.05
CA ARG A 50 -6.98 -2.33 1.65
C ARG A 50 -6.25 -1.16 0.98
N PRO A 51 -5.06 -0.75 1.45
CA PRO A 51 -4.33 0.33 0.80
C PRO A 51 -3.96 -0.08 -0.63
N ILE A 52 -4.21 0.80 -1.60
CA ILE A 52 -3.81 0.60 -2.99
C ILE A 52 -2.32 0.86 -3.09
N LEU A 53 -1.51 -0.17 -3.36
CA LEU A 53 -0.06 0.00 -3.33
C LEU A 53 0.44 0.65 -4.63
N PRO A 54 1.25 1.73 -4.55
CA PRO A 54 1.98 2.21 -5.71
C PRO A 54 3.05 1.18 -6.10
N SER A 55 3.41 1.17 -7.37
CA SER A 55 4.27 0.14 -7.98
C SER A 55 5.61 -0.01 -7.25
N ALA A 56 6.20 1.11 -6.82
CA ALA A 56 7.46 1.14 -6.07
C ALA A 56 7.37 0.46 -4.69
N TYR A 57 6.18 0.33 -4.12
CA TYR A 57 5.95 -0.21 -2.77
C TYR A 57 5.50 -1.66 -2.79
N CYS A 58 5.02 -2.19 -3.92
CA CYS A 58 4.60 -3.59 -4.04
C CYS A 58 5.69 -4.56 -3.58
N ARG A 59 6.93 -4.36 -4.03
CA ARG A 59 8.07 -5.20 -3.61
C ARG A 59 8.42 -4.99 -2.14
N LEU A 60 8.48 -3.74 -1.67
CA LEU A 60 8.81 -3.42 -0.28
C LEU A 60 7.82 -4.04 0.71
N VAL A 61 6.51 -3.95 0.43
CA VAL A 61 5.46 -4.52 1.26
C VAL A 61 5.54 -6.05 1.25
N PHE A 62 5.76 -6.66 0.08
CA PHE A 62 5.97 -8.10 -0.03
C PHE A 62 7.17 -8.55 0.82
N ASP A 63 8.33 -7.92 0.66
CA ASP A 63 9.56 -8.24 1.39
C ASP A 63 9.37 -8.10 2.90
N THR A 64 8.67 -7.04 3.32
CA THR A 64 8.38 -6.79 4.74
C THR A 64 7.48 -7.88 5.33
N LEU A 65 6.35 -8.18 4.68
CA LEU A 65 5.41 -9.21 5.16
C LEU A 65 6.02 -10.60 5.11
N HIS A 66 6.80 -10.90 4.08
CA HIS A 66 7.53 -12.16 3.96
C HIS A 66 8.56 -12.31 5.09
N GLY A 67 9.33 -11.26 5.38
CA GLY A 67 10.30 -11.25 6.48
C GLY A 67 9.66 -11.43 7.86
N LEU A 68 8.46 -10.86 8.10
CA LEU A 68 7.72 -11.04 9.35
C LEU A 68 7.25 -12.49 9.57
N SER A 69 7.01 -13.23 8.49
CA SER A 69 6.56 -14.63 8.54
C SER A 69 7.72 -15.60 8.85
N HIS A 70 8.96 -15.13 8.74
CA HIS A 70 10.16 -15.90 9.08
C HIS A 70 11.06 -15.13 10.05
N PRO A 71 10.69 -15.00 11.34
CA PRO A 71 11.51 -14.30 12.32
C PRO A 71 12.88 -14.96 12.59
N GLY A 72 13.15 -16.14 12.03
CA GLY A 72 14.31 -16.99 12.36
C GLY A 72 15.34 -17.26 11.26
N ILE A 73 15.11 -16.91 9.99
CA ILE A 73 16.12 -17.11 8.94
C ILE A 73 16.02 -15.94 7.97
N ALA A 74 17.14 -15.23 7.81
CA ALA A 74 17.30 -14.19 6.81
C ALA A 74 16.84 -14.73 5.44
N ALA A 75 15.72 -14.21 4.94
CA ALA A 75 15.40 -14.29 3.51
C ALA A 75 16.40 -13.40 2.78
N ARG A 76 17.61 -13.92 2.62
CA ARG A 76 18.67 -13.31 1.82
C ARG A 76 18.23 -13.43 0.38
N TYR A 77 17.82 -12.29 -0.21
CA TYR A 77 17.67 -12.17 -1.65
C TYR A 77 19.01 -12.54 -2.32
N ILE A 78 19.00 -13.64 -3.08
CA ILE A 78 19.91 -13.88 -4.21
C ILE A 78 19.32 -13.24 -5.45
#